data_AF-A0A1M5S7M6-F1
#
_entry.id   AF-A0A1M5S7M6-F1
#
_cell.length_a   1.000
_cell.length_b   1.000
_cell.length_c   1.000
_cell.angle_alpha   90.00
_cell.angle_beta   90.00
_cell.angle_gamma   90.00
#
_symmetry.space_group_name_H-M   'P 1'
#
loop_
_entity.id
_entity.type
_entity.pdbx_description
1 polymer ?
#
loop_
_entity_poly.entity_id
_entity_poly.type
_entity_poly.pdbx_seq_one_letter_code
_entity_poly.pdbx_strand_id
1 'polypeptide(L)'
;MKQRILIVGAGFSGMWSALSATRMLEKHSRNDVEIEVMAPQAELHVRPRFYESDVHRMVASLDELLAAVDVTFVKGMAEHIDVSSRVVIYRNAQFEPLELAYDRLLAACSKVVRPALAGIEHTSDVDQLDEESRSKNTVRDEAKARKQLINSVWIYPPAADRHAASQQQIH
;
A
#
# COMPACT_ATOMS: atom_id res chain seq x y z
N MET A 1 12.32 14.99 -25.28
CA MET A 1 12.41 14.24 -24.01
C MET A 1 11.00 13.82 -23.64
N LYS A 2 10.79 12.62 -23.09
CA LYS A 2 9.47 12.21 -22.59
C LYS A 2 9.17 12.94 -21.29
N GLN A 3 7.90 13.27 -21.05
CA GLN A 3 7.44 13.78 -19.76
C GLN A 3 7.36 12.64 -18.74
N ARG A 4 7.62 12.90 -17.47
CA ARG A 4 7.57 11.87 -16.42
C ARG A 4 6.41 12.06 -15.44
N ILE A 5 5.64 11.00 -15.26
CA ILE A 5 4.71 10.85 -14.14
C ILE A 5 5.38 9.96 -13.09
N LEU A 6 5.71 10.54 -11.94
CA LEU A 6 6.25 9.82 -10.79
C LEU A 6 5.14 9.50 -9.78
N ILE A 7 4.99 8.22 -9.45
CA ILE A 7 4.05 7.72 -8.44
C ILE A 7 4.87 7.25 -7.24
N VAL A 8 4.71 7.89 -6.09
CA VAL A 8 5.40 7.52 -4.85
C VAL A 8 4.50 6.59 -4.03
N GLY A 9 4.89 5.32 -3.94
CA GLY A 9 4.18 4.26 -3.23
C GLY A 9 3.71 3.12 -4.14
N ALA A 10 3.91 1.89 -3.70
CA ALA A 10 3.48 0.66 -4.39
C ALA A 10 2.27 -0.04 -3.75
N GLY A 11 1.53 0.68 -2.88
CA GLY A 11 0.26 0.17 -2.35
C GLY A 11 -0.86 0.19 -3.38
N PHE A 12 -2.09 -0.11 -2.96
CA PHE A 12 -3.27 -0.12 -3.85
C PHE A 12 -3.42 1.16 -4.66
N SER A 13 -3.30 2.34 -4.01
CA SER A 13 -3.41 3.62 -4.71
C SER A 13 -2.32 3.79 -5.76
N GLY A 14 -1.09 3.34 -5.48
CA GLY A 14 0.03 3.46 -6.41
C GLY A 14 -0.12 2.57 -7.63
N MET A 15 -0.43 1.29 -7.39
CA MET A 15 -0.71 0.32 -8.44
C MET A 15 -1.86 0.78 -9.35
N TRP A 16 -3.00 1.16 -8.79
CA TRP A 16 -4.14 1.61 -9.58
C TRP A 16 -3.88 2.93 -10.31
N SER A 17 -3.07 3.83 -9.73
CA SER A 17 -2.65 5.05 -10.42
C SER A 17 -1.80 4.73 -11.65
N ALA A 18 -0.85 3.80 -11.53
CA ALA A 18 0.01 3.40 -12.65
C ALA A 18 -0.82 2.79 -13.78
N LEU A 19 -1.66 1.79 -13.48
CA LEU A 19 -2.52 1.13 -14.47
C LEU A 19 -3.50 2.11 -15.14
N SER A 20 -4.10 3.01 -14.36
CA SER A 20 -5.04 4.00 -14.89
C SER A 20 -4.33 5.03 -15.77
N ALA A 21 -3.12 5.46 -15.39
CA ALA A 21 -2.32 6.37 -16.18
C ALA A 21 -1.89 5.73 -17.51
N THR A 22 -1.36 4.50 -17.49
CA THR A 22 -1.01 3.77 -18.72
C THR A 22 -2.22 3.64 -19.64
N ARG A 23 -3.36 3.20 -19.11
CA ARG A 23 -4.59 3.04 -19.88
C ARG A 23 -5.08 4.35 -20.50
N MET A 24 -4.88 5.48 -19.82
CA MET A 24 -5.23 6.81 -20.31
C MET A 24 -4.29 7.25 -21.43
N LEU A 25 -2.97 7.05 -21.27
CA LEU A 25 -1.98 7.37 -22.30
C LEU A 25 -2.26 6.60 -23.60
N GLU A 26 -2.54 5.30 -23.49
CA GLU A 26 -2.95 4.46 -24.63
C GLU A 26 -4.21 4.98 -25.33
N LYS A 27 -5.24 5.34 -24.54
CA LYS A 27 -6.52 5.85 -25.08
C LYS A 27 -6.32 7.12 -25.92
N HIS A 28 -5.32 7.91 -25.57
CA HIS A 28 -4.98 9.17 -26.23
C HIS A 28 -3.79 9.04 -27.20
N SER A 29 -3.30 7.83 -27.46
CA SER A 29 -2.14 7.56 -28.31
C SER A 29 -0.90 8.39 -27.93
N ARG A 30 -0.71 8.63 -26.62
CA ARG A 30 0.41 9.41 -26.07
C ARG A 30 1.59 8.47 -25.83
N ASN A 31 2.72 8.74 -26.48
CA ASN A 31 3.98 7.99 -26.34
C ASN A 31 5.14 8.84 -25.83
N ASP A 32 4.87 10.12 -25.54
CA ASP A 32 5.80 11.12 -25.05
C ASP A 32 5.74 11.26 -23.52
N VAL A 33 5.16 10.27 -22.82
CA VAL A 33 5.08 10.22 -21.36
C VAL A 33 5.61 8.87 -20.86
N GLU A 34 6.42 8.90 -19.81
CA GLU A 34 6.89 7.73 -19.06
C GLU A 34 6.26 7.74 -17.65
N ILE A 35 5.99 6.55 -17.13
CA ILE A 35 5.43 6.36 -15.78
C ILE A 35 6.46 5.60 -14.95
N GLU A 36 6.74 6.12 -13.76
CA GLU A 36 7.62 5.48 -12.79
C GLU A 36 6.90 5.30 -11.45
N VAL A 37 7.06 4.13 -10.83
CA VAL A 37 6.55 3.83 -9.48
C VAL A 37 7.75 3.68 -8.55
N MET A 38 7.85 4.55 -7.54
CA MET A 38 8.90 4.51 -6.53
C MET A 38 8.38 3.89 -5.24
N ALA A 39 9.05 2.84 -4.76
CA ALA A 39 8.80 2.28 -3.43
C ALA A 39 10.01 1.47 -2.93
N PRO A 40 10.12 1.18 -1.62
CA PRO A 40 11.20 0.34 -1.10
C PRO A 40 11.22 -1.08 -1.68
N GLN A 41 10.05 -1.60 -2.05
CA GLN A 41 9.82 -2.94 -2.59
C GLN A 41 8.69 -2.91 -3.63
N ALA A 42 8.80 -3.71 -4.68
CA ALA A 42 7.80 -3.86 -5.73
C ALA A 42 6.71 -4.85 -5.30
N GLU A 43 6.10 -4.60 -4.15
CA GLU A 43 5.21 -5.56 -3.50
C GLU A 43 3.91 -4.88 -3.07
N LEU A 44 2.79 -5.52 -3.40
CA LEU A 44 1.48 -5.12 -2.90
C LEU A 44 1.13 -5.91 -1.65
N HIS A 45 0.98 -5.17 -0.55
CA HIS A 45 0.68 -5.73 0.76
C HIS A 45 -0.77 -5.45 1.16
N VAL A 46 -1.48 -6.47 1.63
CA VAL A 46 -2.85 -6.32 2.15
C VAL A 46 -2.79 -5.95 3.64
N ARG A 47 -2.44 -4.69 3.94
CA ARG A 47 -2.31 -4.14 5.30
C ARG A 47 -3.41 -4.54 6.29
N PRO A 48 -4.70 -4.61 5.89
CA PRO A 48 -5.75 -5.09 6.79
C PRO A 48 -5.48 -6.46 7.40
N ARG A 49 -4.64 -7.31 6.79
CA ARG A 49 -4.31 -8.68 7.23
C ARG A 49 -2.98 -8.81 7.97
N PHE A 50 -2.29 -7.72 8.29
CA PHE A 50 -0.96 -7.79 8.95
C PHE A 50 -0.97 -8.40 10.36
N TYR A 51 -2.15 -8.61 10.95
CA TYR A 51 -2.33 -9.37 12.18
C TYR A 51 -2.41 -10.90 11.95
N GLU A 52 -2.54 -11.37 10.70
CA GLU A 52 -2.64 -12.79 10.39
C GLU A 52 -1.28 -13.50 10.52
N SER A 53 -1.32 -14.77 10.89
CA SER A 53 -0.14 -15.64 10.87
C SER A 53 0.32 -15.85 9.43
N ASP A 54 1.63 -15.94 9.20
CA ASP A 54 2.22 -16.12 7.87
C ASP A 54 1.94 -15.01 6.83
N VAL A 55 1.72 -13.76 7.29
CA VAL A 55 1.50 -12.58 6.42
C VAL A 55 2.53 -12.40 5.30
N HIS A 56 3.78 -12.86 5.50
CA HIS A 56 4.84 -12.83 4.48
C HIS A 56 4.48 -13.63 3.21
N ARG A 57 3.51 -14.55 3.29
CA ARG A 57 2.98 -15.30 2.13
C ARG A 57 1.80 -14.59 1.44
N MET A 58 1.31 -13.50 2.01
CA MET A 58 0.14 -12.75 1.55
C MET A 58 0.55 -11.47 0.82
N VAL A 59 1.58 -11.59 -0.01
CA VAL A 59 2.17 -10.51 -0.79
C VAL A 59 2.05 -10.86 -2.27
N ALA A 60 1.67 -9.89 -3.08
CA ALA A 60 1.72 -10.01 -4.54
C ALA A 60 2.92 -9.20 -5.07
N SER A 61 3.82 -9.83 -5.83
CA SER A 61 4.84 -9.10 -6.58
C SER A 61 4.16 -8.23 -7.64
N LEU A 62 4.68 -7.01 -7.80
CA LEU A 62 4.26 -6.08 -8.82
C LEU A 62 5.19 -6.09 -10.05
N ASP A 63 6.31 -6.81 -10.01
CA ASP A 63 7.33 -6.76 -11.06
C ASP A 63 6.76 -7.15 -12.43
N GLU A 64 6.10 -8.30 -12.51
CA GLU A 64 5.48 -8.79 -13.76
C GLU A 64 4.34 -7.87 -14.23
N LEU A 65 3.57 -7.31 -13.30
CA LEU A 65 2.48 -6.40 -13.62
C LEU A 65 2.99 -5.09 -14.22
N LEU A 66 3.97 -4.46 -13.57
CA LEU A 66 4.55 -3.18 -14.02
C LEU A 66 5.28 -3.36 -15.36
N ALA A 67 6.01 -4.46 -15.54
CA ALA A 67 6.65 -4.79 -16.81
C ALA A 67 5.63 -4.98 -17.95
N ALA A 68 4.49 -5.62 -17.68
CA ALA A 68 3.44 -5.83 -18.69
C ALA A 68 2.78 -4.53 -19.19
N VAL A 69 2.89 -3.43 -18.43
CA VAL A 69 2.30 -2.13 -18.77
C VAL A 69 3.35 -1.03 -19.02
N ASP A 70 4.61 -1.40 -19.25
CA ASP A 70 5.74 -0.50 -19.52
C ASP A 70 5.92 0.60 -18.44
N VAL A 71 5.76 0.21 -17.17
CA VAL A 71 5.99 1.09 -16.02
C VAL A 71 7.33 0.74 -15.37
N THR A 72 8.20 1.74 -15.22
CA THR A 72 9.50 1.57 -14.56
C THR A 72 9.33 1.54 -13.05
N PHE A 73 9.90 0.54 -12.39
CA PHE A 73 9.96 0.50 -10.92
C PHE A 73 11.27 1.12 -10.43
N VAL A 74 11.17 2.07 -9.49
CA VAL A 74 12.31 2.71 -8.83
C VAL A 74 12.37 2.24 -7.38
N LYS A 75 13.36 1.39 -7.08
CA LYS A 75 13.56 0.90 -5.71
C LYS A 75 14.14 2.02 -4.83
N GLY A 76 13.29 2.63 -4.01
CA GLY A 76 13.70 3.74 -3.16
C GLY A 76 12.65 4.22 -2.17
N MET A 77 13.11 4.88 -1.11
CA MET A 77 12.27 5.53 -0.11
C MET A 77 12.34 7.04 -0.30
N ALA A 78 11.24 7.67 -0.72
CA ALA A 78 11.17 9.13 -0.80
C ALA A 78 11.30 9.77 0.58
N GLU A 79 12.18 10.76 0.73
CA GLU A 79 12.40 11.51 1.97
C GLU A 79 11.86 12.93 1.88
N HIS A 80 12.05 13.59 0.74
CA HIS A 80 11.65 14.97 0.54
C HIS A 80 11.17 15.20 -0.89
N ILE A 81 10.16 16.06 -1.05
CA ILE A 81 9.64 16.49 -2.34
C ILE A 81 9.92 17.97 -2.46
N ASP A 82 10.86 18.34 -3.32
CA ASP A 82 11.07 19.73 -3.71
C ASP A 82 10.15 20.05 -4.89
N VAL A 83 9.07 20.77 -4.58
CA VAL A 83 8.06 21.20 -5.57
C VAL A 83 8.61 22.28 -6.49
N SER A 84 9.56 23.09 -6.00
CA SER A 84 10.11 24.22 -6.76
C SER A 84 11.03 23.74 -7.89
N SER A 85 11.90 22.77 -7.60
CA SER A 85 12.78 22.13 -8.59
C SER A 85 12.14 20.92 -9.29
N ARG A 86 10.96 20.46 -8.82
CA ARG A 86 10.25 19.26 -9.28
C ARG A 86 11.10 18.00 -9.18
N VAL A 87 11.69 17.80 -8.00
CA VAL A 87 12.55 16.66 -7.70
C VAL A 87 12.05 15.95 -6.44
N VAL A 88 12.13 14.63 -6.43
CA VAL A 88 12.03 13.80 -5.22
C VAL A 88 13.44 13.41 -4.79
N ILE A 89 13.79 13.77 -3.56
CA ILE A 89 14.98 13.27 -2.88
C ILE A 89 14.58 11.97 -2.21
N TYR A 90 15.29 10.89 -2.52
CA TYR A 90 15.00 9.55 -2.02
C TYR A 90 16.27 8.81 -1.63
N ARG A 91 16.13 7.77 -0.80
CA ARG A 91 17.21 6.82 -0.52
C ARG A 91 17.07 5.55 -1.34
N ASN A 92 18.16 5.11 -1.95
CA ASN A 92 18.24 3.79 -2.57
C ASN A 92 18.42 2.68 -1.50
N ALA A 93 18.59 1.43 -1.94
CA ALA A 93 18.79 0.29 -1.05
C ALA A 93 20.11 0.37 -0.23
N GLN A 94 21.06 1.19 -0.66
CA GLN A 94 22.34 1.46 -0.01
C GLN A 94 22.27 2.67 0.94
N PHE A 95 21.07 3.23 1.15
CA PHE A 95 20.83 4.44 1.94
C PHE A 95 21.50 5.71 1.38
N GLU A 96 21.95 5.69 0.13
CA GLU A 96 22.53 6.84 -0.54
C GLU A 96 21.40 7.80 -0.96
N PRO A 97 21.56 9.11 -0.74
CA PRO A 97 20.61 10.11 -1.21
C PRO A 97 20.75 10.30 -2.72
N LEU A 98 19.63 10.15 -3.44
CA LEU A 98 19.52 10.39 -4.87
C LEU A 98 18.37 11.35 -5.15
N GLU A 99 18.42 11.94 -6.34
CA GLU A 99 17.39 12.84 -6.85
C GLU A 99 16.69 12.22 -8.06
N LEU A 100 15.36 12.39 -8.12
CA LEU A 100 14.55 11.99 -9.25
C LEU A 100 13.61 13.12 -9.67
N ALA A 101 13.88 13.73 -10.82
CA ALA A 101 13.03 14.76 -11.40
C ALA A 101 11.68 14.19 -11.86
N TYR A 102 10.63 15.03 -11.90
CA TYR A 102 9.31 14.67 -12.41
C TYR A 102 8.61 15.85 -13.11
N ASP A 103 7.67 15.56 -14.01
CA ASP A 103 6.74 16.56 -14.56
C ASP A 103 5.41 16.58 -13.80
N ARG A 104 4.97 15.41 -13.35
CA ARG A 104 3.78 15.23 -12.50
C ARG A 104 4.09 14.22 -11.41
N LEU A 105 3.59 14.47 -10.20
CA LEU A 105 3.79 13.61 -9.04
C LEU A 105 2.46 13.20 -8.43
N LEU A 106 2.35 11.92 -8.09
CA LEU A 106 1.26 11.37 -7.28
C LEU A 106 1.86 10.79 -6.00
N ALA A 107 1.47 11.34 -4.85
CA ALA A 107 1.81 10.77 -3.54
C ALA A 107 0.74 9.73 -3.15
N ALA A 108 1.07 8.46 -3.27
CA ALA A 108 0.19 7.32 -3.04
C ALA A 108 0.59 6.49 -1.80
N CYS A 109 1.34 7.11 -0.89
CA CYS A 109 1.87 6.50 0.34
C CYS A 109 1.43 7.25 1.60
N SER A 110 1.37 6.53 2.72
CA SER A 110 1.17 7.09 4.06
C SER A 110 1.88 6.22 5.10
N LYS A 111 2.16 6.80 6.27
CA LYS A 111 2.73 6.11 7.43
C LYS A 111 1.96 6.53 8.68
N VAL A 112 1.81 5.61 9.64
CA VAL A 112 1.24 5.91 10.96
C VAL A 112 2.10 6.98 11.65
N VAL A 113 1.45 8.05 12.09
CA VAL A 113 2.07 9.07 12.91
C VAL A 113 2.20 8.55 14.34
N ARG A 114 3.41 8.60 14.90
CA ARG A 114 3.68 8.24 16.29
C ARG A 114 4.00 9.50 17.10
N PRO A 115 2.99 10.12 17.76
CA PRO A 115 3.23 11.30 18.57
C PRO A 115 4.06 10.96 19.82
N ALA A 116 4.80 11.93 20.35
CA ALA A 116 5.53 11.78 21.61
C ALA A 116 4.54 11.82 22.80
N LEU A 117 3.85 10.70 23.03
CA LEU A 117 2.91 10.51 24.14
C LEU A 117 3.47 9.45 25.09
N ALA A 118 3.39 9.70 26.40
CA ALA A 118 3.78 8.73 27.41
C ALA A 118 2.98 7.42 27.25
N GLY A 119 3.66 6.27 27.28
CA GLY A 119 3.04 4.95 27.12
C GLY A 119 2.91 4.48 25.66
N ILE A 120 3.34 5.28 24.67
CA ILE A 120 3.32 4.85 23.26
C ILE A 120 4.28 3.67 23.00
N GLU A 121 5.34 3.54 23.80
CA GLU A 121 6.28 2.43 23.83
C GLU A 121 5.63 1.08 24.15
N HIS A 122 4.42 1.08 24.72
CA HIS A 122 3.66 -0.13 25.01
C HIS A 122 2.71 -0.54 23.89
N THR A 123 2.54 0.30 22.88
CA THR A 123 1.63 0.06 21.75
C THR A 123 2.30 -0.81 20.68
N SER A 124 1.50 -1.67 20.04
CA SER A 124 1.96 -2.46 18.90
C SER A 124 1.42 -1.86 17.61
N ASP A 125 2.31 -1.70 16.65
CA ASP A 125 1.94 -1.26 15.31
C ASP A 125 1.51 -2.46 14.47
N VAL A 126 0.31 -2.37 13.91
CA VAL A 126 -0.28 -3.39 13.03
C VAL A 126 -0.21 -2.97 11.57
N ASP A 127 0.42 -1.83 11.28
CA ASP A 127 0.43 -1.18 9.99
C ASP A 127 1.69 -1.43 9.17
N GLN A 128 2.76 -1.85 9.85
CA GLN A 128 4.06 -2.11 9.27
C GLN A 128 4.52 -3.54 9.60
N LEU A 129 5.28 -4.14 8.70
CA LEU A 129 5.93 -5.44 8.90
C LEU A 129 7.33 -5.24 9.48
N ASP A 130 7.44 -4.70 10.69
CA ASP A 130 8.75 -4.55 11.34
C ASP A 130 9.08 -5.85 12.08
N GLU A 131 10.35 -6.26 12.06
CA GLU A 131 10.79 -7.44 12.80
C GLU A 131 10.63 -7.26 14.33
N GLU A 132 10.67 -6.02 14.82
CA GLU A 132 10.48 -5.66 16.23
C GLU A 132 9.00 -5.72 16.68
N SER A 133 8.04 -5.56 15.77
CA SER A 133 6.60 -5.69 16.05
C SER A 133 6.17 -7.16 16.23
N ARG A 134 7.10 -8.13 16.13
CA ARG A 134 6.89 -9.58 16.32
C ARG A 134 6.71 -10.01 17.77
N SER A 135 7.01 -9.17 18.77
CA SER A 135 6.98 -9.57 20.18
C SER A 135 5.66 -9.18 20.89
N LYS A 136 4.70 -10.12 20.92
CA LYS A 136 3.66 -10.38 21.96
C LYS A 136 2.54 -11.26 21.37
N ASN A 137 2.70 -12.57 21.42
CA ASN A 137 1.74 -13.53 20.81
C ASN A 137 0.34 -13.50 21.44
N THR A 138 0.23 -13.35 22.77
CA THR A 138 -1.07 -13.50 23.46
C THR A 138 -2.07 -12.37 23.17
N VAL A 139 -1.61 -11.11 23.14
CA VAL A 139 -2.48 -9.94 22.88
C VAL A 139 -2.92 -9.89 21.42
N ARG A 140 -2.06 -10.37 20.50
CA ARG A 140 -2.38 -10.47 19.08
C ARG A 140 -3.51 -11.48 18.81
N ASP A 141 -3.49 -12.63 19.47
CA ASP A 141 -4.49 -13.67 19.27
C ASP A 141 -5.89 -13.23 19.75
N GLU A 142 -5.96 -12.56 20.91
CA GLU A 142 -7.23 -12.00 21.41
C GLU A 142 -7.76 -10.87 20.52
N ALA A 143 -6.89 -9.96 20.07
CA ALA A 143 -7.26 -8.90 19.14
C ALA A 143 -7.73 -9.46 17.79
N LYS A 144 -7.07 -10.51 17.28
CA LYS A 144 -7.42 -11.24 16.07
C LYS A 144 -8.79 -11.90 16.19
N ALA A 145 -9.04 -12.61 17.30
CA ALA A 145 -10.34 -13.23 17.55
C ALA A 145 -11.47 -12.18 17.59
N ARG A 146 -11.24 -11.05 18.27
CA ARG A 146 -12.21 -9.95 18.32
C ARG A 146 -12.45 -9.29 16.96
N LYS A 147 -11.41 -9.08 16.15
CA LYS A 147 -11.56 -8.51 14.79
C LYS A 147 -12.23 -9.48 13.82
N GLN A 148 -11.95 -10.77 13.89
CA GLN A 148 -12.66 -11.79 13.10
C GLN A 148 -14.16 -11.82 13.42
N LEU A 149 -14.51 -11.74 14.71
CA LEU A 149 -15.90 -11.61 15.15
C LEU A 149 -16.57 -10.34 14.60
N ILE A 150 -15.87 -9.19 14.65
CA ILE A 150 -16.41 -7.93 14.11
C ILE A 150 -16.60 -8.04 12.59
N ASN A 151 -15.62 -8.58 11.86
CA ASN A 151 -15.68 -8.68 10.41
C ASN A 151 -16.81 -9.61 9.94
N SER A 152 -17.05 -10.74 10.62
CA SER A 152 -18.08 -11.71 10.25
C SER A 152 -19.50 -11.30 10.66
N VAL A 153 -19.64 -10.49 11.71
CA VAL A 153 -20.94 -10.04 12.22
C VAL A 153 -21.37 -8.71 11.60
N TRP A 154 -20.45 -7.79 11.33
CA TRP A 154 -20.79 -6.39 11.01
C TRP A 154 -20.34 -5.89 9.64
N ILE A 155 -19.23 -6.41 9.08
CA ILE A 155 -18.64 -5.86 7.85
C ILE A 155 -18.94 -6.73 6.63
N TYR A 156 -18.82 -8.04 6.76
CA TYR A 156 -19.21 -9.02 5.76
C TYR A 156 -20.22 -9.97 6.41
N PRO A 157 -21.52 -9.62 6.42
CA PRO A 157 -22.52 -10.55 6.90
C PRO A 157 -22.40 -11.87 6.10
N PRO A 158 -22.72 -13.02 6.71
CA PRO A 158 -22.71 -14.30 6.00
C PRO A 158 -23.51 -14.19 4.71
N ALA A 159 -23.13 -14.98 3.70
CA ALA A 159 -23.81 -15.01 2.42
C ALA A 159 -25.33 -15.08 2.63
N ALA A 160 -26.08 -14.22 1.94
CA ALA A 160 -27.51 -14.10 2.13
C ALA A 160 -28.18 -15.48 1.95
N ASP A 161 -28.61 -16.07 3.07
CA ASP A 161 -29.36 -17.32 3.06
C ASP A 161 -30.84 -17.00 2.83
N ARG A 162 -31.33 -17.37 1.65
CA ARG A 162 -32.75 -17.21 1.28
C ARG A 162 -33.68 -17.98 2.22
N HIS A 163 -33.23 -19.07 2.83
CA HIS A 163 -34.03 -19.86 3.77
C HIS A 163 -34.10 -19.22 5.16
N ALA A 164 -33.00 -18.59 5.62
CA ALA A 164 -33.00 -17.83 6.88
C ALA A 164 -33.87 -16.57 6.81
N ALA A 165 -33.89 -15.89 5.66
CA ALA A 165 -34.70 -14.67 5.46
C ALA A 165 -36.22 -14.92 5.44
N SER A 166 -36.66 -16.14 5.10
CA SER A 166 -38.08 -16.49 5.04
C SER A 166 -38.67 -16.96 6.38
N GLN A 167 -37.83 -17.24 7.38
CA GLN A 167 -38.26 -17.64 8.73
C GLN A 167 -38.29 -16.49 9.76
N GLN A 168 -37.77 -15.30 9.42
CA GLN A 168 -37.96 -14.11 10.26
C GLN A 168 -39.37 -13.53 10.03
N GLN A 169 -40.40 -14.23 10.52
CA GLN A 169 -41.67 -13.58 10.84
C GLN A 169 -41.47 -12.77 12.13
N ILE A 170 -41.73 -11.48 12.00
CA ILE A 170 -41.70 -10.49 13.08
C ILE A 170 -42.69 -10.94 14.17
N HIS A 171 -42.19 -11.19 15.38
CA HIS A 171 -42.99 -11.27 16.59
C HIS A 171 -43.09 -9.89 17.26
#